data_AF-X1GTB1-F1
#
_entry.id   AF-X1GTB1-F1
#
_cell.length_a   1.000
_cell.length_b   1.000
_cell.length_c   1.000
_cell.angle_alpha   90.00
_cell.angle_beta   90.00
_cell.angle_gamma   90.00
#
_symmetry.space_group_name_H-M   'P 1'
#
loop_
_entity.id
_entity.type
_entity.pdbx_description
1 polymer ?
#
loop_
_entity_poly.entity_id
_entity_poly.type
_entity_poly.pdbx_seq_one_letter_code
_entity_poly.pdbx_strand_id
1 'polypeptide(L)'
;MPIIGIDYDKCSSCGTCITTCPRVLFKDEEGDKISYGDPKSVCIRCGHCIARCPEDAVLFEEMGESVAFEGINNPEEIIAFEEMYKFLQAHRSIRRYKKQKVPNEVLQKIFNAMQCAPTGRNMRSESFAVISDKEQLKELSNAIKEALTNDKAWGWLYGERFENLAKEFEIPVYFDAPHLIIVYSQLST
;
A
#
# COMPACT_ATOMS: atom_id res chain seq x y z
N MET A 1 8.57 -10.68 6.86
CA MET A 1 9.67 -10.82 7.83
C MET A 1 9.18 -11.60 9.06
N PRO A 2 9.08 -12.94 8.97
CA PRO A 2 8.90 -13.81 10.14
C PRO A 2 10.14 -13.69 11.04
N ILE A 3 9.93 -13.56 12.34
CA ILE A 3 11.02 -13.52 13.31
C ILE A 3 11.37 -14.97 13.66
N ILE A 4 12.66 -15.29 13.64
CA ILE A 4 13.15 -16.65 13.89
C ILE A 4 13.96 -16.74 15.19
N GLY A 5 14.38 -15.62 15.76
CA GLY A 5 15.13 -15.60 17.02
C GLY A 5 15.79 -14.27 17.35
N ILE A 6 16.75 -14.33 18.25
CA ILE A 6 17.58 -13.20 18.70
C ILE A 6 19.05 -13.65 18.61
N ASP A 7 19.88 -12.80 18.03
CA ASP A 7 21.34 -12.90 18.11
C ASP A 7 21.78 -12.39 19.48
N TYR A 8 22.15 -13.32 20.37
CA TYR A 8 22.54 -12.99 21.74
C TYR A 8 23.93 -12.37 21.84
N ASP A 9 24.78 -12.48 20.82
CA ASP A 9 26.10 -11.85 20.82
C ASP A 9 26.01 -10.35 20.57
N LYS A 10 24.94 -9.89 19.90
CA LYS A 10 24.65 -8.48 19.66
C LYS A 10 23.67 -7.87 20.67
N CYS A 11 22.80 -8.67 21.26
CA CYS A 11 21.70 -8.16 22.08
C CYS A 11 22.19 -7.48 23.37
N SER A 12 21.85 -6.20 23.54
CA SER A 12 22.13 -5.43 24.77
C SER A 12 21.01 -5.49 25.83
N SER A 13 19.99 -6.35 25.63
CA SER A 13 18.81 -6.45 26.50
C SER A 13 18.06 -5.12 26.76
N CYS A 14 18.14 -4.15 25.83
CA CYS A 14 17.53 -2.81 25.98
C CYS A 14 15.99 -2.76 26.06
N GLY A 15 15.29 -3.86 25.76
CA GLY A 15 13.84 -3.97 25.90
C GLY A 15 12.99 -3.34 24.77
N THR A 16 13.56 -2.66 23.78
CA THR A 16 12.81 -1.99 22.71
C THR A 16 11.86 -2.92 21.94
N CYS A 17 12.27 -4.17 21.71
CA CYS A 17 11.43 -5.16 21.02
C CYS A 17 10.16 -5.54 21.82
N ILE A 18 10.21 -5.48 23.16
CA ILE A 18 9.09 -5.78 24.04
C ILE A 18 8.01 -4.70 23.91
N THR A 19 8.41 -3.43 23.98
CA THR A 19 7.48 -2.29 23.91
C THR A 19 6.93 -2.05 22.51
N THR A 20 7.67 -2.45 21.49
CA THR A 20 7.31 -2.22 20.08
C THR A 20 6.43 -3.32 19.50
N CYS A 21 6.51 -4.56 20.00
CA CYS A 21 5.79 -5.69 19.44
C CYS A 21 4.29 -5.64 19.81
N PRO A 22 3.36 -5.38 18.86
CA PRO A 22 1.93 -5.31 19.18
C PRO A 22 1.31 -6.67 19.52
N ARG A 23 2.06 -7.76 19.36
CA ARG A 23 1.65 -9.14 19.68
C ARG A 23 2.31 -9.65 20.97
N VAL A 24 3.16 -8.85 21.61
CA VAL A 24 3.81 -9.17 22.89
C VAL A 24 4.55 -10.52 22.84
N LEU A 25 5.34 -10.72 21.79
CA LEU A 25 6.08 -11.97 21.52
C LEU A 25 7.50 -11.98 22.10
N PHE A 26 7.93 -10.85 22.69
CA PHE A 26 9.21 -10.72 23.37
C PHE A 26 8.96 -10.57 24.87
N LYS A 27 9.81 -11.18 25.69
CA LYS A 27 9.74 -11.12 27.15
C LYS A 27 11.10 -10.87 27.76
N ASP A 28 11.09 -10.25 28.92
CA ASP A 28 12.27 -10.09 29.77
C ASP A 28 12.34 -11.29 30.75
N GLU A 29 13.46 -12.01 30.72
CA GLU A 29 13.79 -13.08 31.65
C GLU A 29 14.69 -12.50 32.75
N GLU A 30 14.06 -11.92 33.79
CA GLU A 30 14.71 -11.43 35.01
C GLU A 30 15.77 -10.32 34.82
N GLY A 31 15.66 -9.51 33.76
CA GLY A 31 16.44 -8.28 33.58
C GLY A 31 17.78 -8.46 32.84
N ASP A 32 18.20 -9.70 32.61
CA ASP A 32 19.48 -10.00 31.94
C ASP A 32 19.31 -10.46 30.49
N LYS A 33 18.16 -11.03 30.13
CA LYS A 33 17.97 -11.67 28.82
C LYS A 33 16.57 -11.48 28.25
N ILE A 34 16.51 -11.13 26.97
CA ILE A 34 15.25 -11.10 26.21
C ILE A 34 15.01 -12.46 25.55
N SER A 35 13.81 -13.01 25.70
CA SER A 35 13.34 -14.19 24.99
C SER A 35 12.31 -13.82 23.91
N TYR A 36 12.31 -14.57 22.80
CA TYR A 36 11.31 -14.49 21.74
C TYR A 36 10.58 -15.83 21.62
N GLY A 37 9.26 -15.79 21.46
CA GLY A 37 8.49 -17.01 21.21
C GLY A 37 7.15 -16.74 20.53
N ASP A 38 6.86 -17.50 19.48
CA ASP A 38 5.57 -17.44 18.75
C ASP A 38 4.89 -18.82 18.64
N PRO A 39 4.52 -19.46 19.76
CA PRO A 39 3.96 -20.82 19.76
C PRO A 39 2.61 -20.92 19.04
N LYS A 40 1.91 -19.79 18.86
CA LYS A 40 0.60 -19.73 18.19
C LYS A 40 0.67 -19.14 16.79
N SER A 41 1.88 -18.89 16.26
CA SER A 41 2.09 -18.30 14.92
C SER A 41 1.29 -17.00 14.71
N VAL A 42 1.27 -16.14 15.72
CA VAL A 42 0.51 -14.89 15.74
C VAL A 42 1.33 -13.66 15.34
N CYS A 43 2.61 -13.83 15.00
CA CYS A 43 3.44 -12.78 14.43
C CYS A 43 2.81 -12.24 13.14
N ILE A 44 2.55 -10.92 13.12
CA ILE A 44 1.98 -10.22 11.96
C ILE A 44 3.04 -9.76 10.95
N ARG A 45 4.31 -10.13 11.16
CA ARG A 45 5.42 -9.87 10.23
C ARG A 45 5.60 -8.38 9.88
N CYS A 46 5.27 -7.47 10.81
CA CYS A 46 5.32 -6.02 10.60
C CYS A 46 6.74 -5.44 10.63
N GLY A 47 7.74 -6.21 11.06
CA GLY A 47 9.15 -5.79 11.04
C GLY A 47 9.53 -4.68 12.03
N HIS A 48 8.61 -4.18 12.88
CA HIS A 48 8.95 -3.09 13.80
C HIS A 48 10.07 -3.45 14.80
N CYS A 49 10.14 -4.71 15.26
CA CYS A 49 11.22 -5.15 16.14
C CYS A 49 12.59 -5.13 15.45
N ILE A 50 12.63 -5.41 14.14
CA ILE A 50 13.85 -5.32 13.32
C ILE A 50 14.23 -3.84 13.20
N ALA A 51 13.29 -3.01 12.74
CA ALA A 51 13.53 -1.59 12.47
C ALA A 51 13.91 -0.75 13.71
N ARG A 52 13.54 -1.18 14.91
CA ARG A 52 13.82 -0.43 16.17
C ARG A 52 14.90 -1.07 17.03
N CYS A 53 15.52 -2.17 16.61
CA CYS A 53 16.60 -2.77 17.38
C CYS A 53 17.88 -1.96 17.14
N PRO A 54 18.46 -1.30 18.17
CA PRO A 54 19.66 -0.48 17.99
C PRO A 54 20.91 -1.32 17.66
N GLU A 55 20.92 -2.60 18.05
CA GLU A 55 22.05 -3.52 17.86
C GLU A 55 21.90 -4.45 16.65
N ASP A 56 20.79 -4.32 15.90
CA ASP A 56 20.46 -5.26 14.80
C ASP A 56 20.53 -6.74 15.23
N ALA A 57 19.97 -7.03 16.41
CA ALA A 57 20.04 -8.34 17.07
C ALA A 57 18.81 -9.23 16.79
N VAL A 58 17.80 -8.74 16.06
CA VAL A 58 16.58 -9.52 15.76
C VAL A 58 16.81 -10.37 14.51
N LEU A 59 16.72 -11.69 14.64
CA LEU A 59 16.86 -12.61 13.51
C LEU A 59 15.51 -12.81 12.81
N PHE A 60 15.51 -12.77 11.48
CA PHE A 60 14.30 -12.92 10.67
C PHE A 60 14.55 -13.65 9.36
N GLU A 61 13.51 -14.25 8.80
CA GLU A 61 13.53 -14.77 7.42
C GLU A 61 13.23 -13.63 6.44
N GLU A 62 14.15 -13.42 5.50
CA GLU A 62 14.00 -12.42 4.43
C GLU A 62 12.84 -12.79 3.50
N MET A 63 12.04 -11.79 3.13
CA MET A 63 10.88 -11.98 2.23
C MET A 63 10.99 -11.02 1.03
N GLY A 64 12.10 -11.12 0.30
CA GLY A 64 12.46 -10.23 -0.81
C GLY A 64 13.42 -9.11 -0.43
N GLU A 65 13.64 -8.14 -1.32
CA GLU A 65 14.50 -6.99 -1.05
C GLU A 65 13.98 -6.21 0.18
N SER A 66 14.71 -6.29 1.28
CA SER A 66 14.53 -5.39 2.41
C SER A 66 15.11 -4.04 2.02
N VAL A 67 14.25 -3.04 1.82
CA VAL A 67 14.71 -1.66 1.75
C VAL A 67 14.95 -1.23 3.19
N ALA A 68 16.12 -1.56 3.73
CA ALA A 68 16.58 -0.97 4.97
C ALA A 68 16.74 0.53 4.72
N PHE A 69 15.94 1.35 5.38
CA PHE A 69 16.08 2.80 5.34
C PHE A 69 17.10 3.19 6.41
N GLU A 70 18.38 3.02 6.10
CA GLU A 70 19.43 3.50 7.00
C GLU A 70 19.26 5.00 7.24
N GLY A 71 19.18 5.40 8.51
CA GLY A 71 19.20 6.81 8.92
C GLY A 71 17.88 7.57 8.89
N ILE A 72 16.72 6.92 8.67
CA ILE A 72 15.41 7.61 8.71
C ILE A 72 14.76 7.40 10.08
N ASN A 73 15.13 8.23 11.04
CA ASN A 73 14.52 8.23 12.38
C ASN A 73 13.29 9.14 12.47
N ASN A 74 13.30 10.24 11.69
CA ASN A 74 12.31 11.30 11.72
C ASN A 74 11.87 11.60 10.28
N PRO A 75 10.65 11.22 9.85
CA PRO A 75 10.18 11.44 8.48
C PRO A 75 10.24 12.90 8.01
N GLU A 76 10.12 13.85 8.93
CA GLU A 76 10.25 15.29 8.70
C GLU A 76 11.65 15.73 8.25
N GLU A 77 12.69 14.93 8.52
CA GLU A 77 14.05 15.18 8.01
C GLU A 77 14.16 14.84 6.52
N ILE A 78 13.26 14.00 6.00
CA ILE A 78 13.21 13.65 4.56
C ILE A 78 12.49 14.75 3.77
N ILE A 79 11.34 15.22 4.27
CA ILE A 79 10.52 16.23 3.59
C ILE A 79 9.83 17.13 4.62
N ALA A 80 10.08 18.43 4.49
CA ALA A 80 9.44 19.43 5.33
C ALA A 80 7.91 19.46 5.10
N PHE A 81 7.15 19.71 6.17
CA PHE A 81 5.69 19.79 6.13
C PHE A 81 5.19 20.72 5.02
N GLU A 82 5.76 21.92 4.90
CA GLU A 82 5.32 22.93 3.93
C GLU A 82 5.46 22.46 2.47
N GLU A 83 6.54 21.73 2.16
CA GLU A 83 6.75 21.17 0.82
C GLU A 83 5.76 20.05 0.52
N MET A 84 5.55 19.14 1.48
CA MET A 84 4.55 18.08 1.35
C MET A 84 3.13 18.65 1.21
N TYR A 85 2.79 19.65 2.03
CA TYR A 85 1.48 20.28 2.03
C TYR A 85 1.19 20.98 0.70
N LYS A 86 2.16 21.75 0.19
CA LYS A 86 2.05 22.40 -1.12
C LYS A 86 1.89 21.40 -2.25
N PHE A 87 2.61 20.28 -2.22
CA PHE A 87 2.43 19.19 -3.18
C PHE A 87 0.98 18.66 -3.15
N LEU A 88 0.46 18.35 -1.96
CA LEU A 88 -0.90 17.83 -1.80
C LEU A 88 -1.97 18.82 -2.28
N GLN A 89 -1.77 20.12 -2.07
CA GLN A 89 -2.67 21.17 -2.60
C GLN A 89 -2.64 21.26 -4.12
N ALA A 90 -1.44 21.18 -4.72
CA ALA A 90 -1.26 21.26 -6.16
C ALA A 90 -1.69 19.97 -6.89
N HIS A 91 -1.70 18.84 -6.20
CA HIS A 91 -2.07 17.55 -6.76
C HIS A 91 -3.59 17.46 -7.00
N ARG A 92 -4.00 17.47 -8.28
CA ARG A 92 -5.41 17.46 -8.69
C ARG A 92 -5.73 16.25 -9.56
N SER A 93 -6.97 15.80 -9.52
CA SER A 93 -7.46 14.76 -10.44
C SER A 93 -7.37 15.25 -11.89
N ILE A 94 -6.57 14.57 -12.70
CA ILE A 94 -6.45 14.81 -14.14
C ILE A 94 -7.48 13.93 -14.85
N ARG A 95 -8.20 14.50 -15.83
CA ARG A 95 -9.19 13.79 -16.66
C ARG A 95 -8.94 14.00 -18.15
N ARG A 96 -7.70 14.33 -18.48
CA ARG A 96 -7.18 14.58 -19.82
C ARG A 96 -5.87 13.82 -19.96
N TYR A 97 -5.99 12.55 -20.35
CA TYR A 97 -4.85 11.65 -20.41
C TYR A 97 -4.18 11.69 -21.79
N LYS A 98 -2.87 11.46 -21.82
CA LYS A 98 -2.16 11.18 -23.06
C LYS A 98 -2.52 9.76 -23.51
N LYS A 99 -2.59 9.53 -24.83
CA LYS A 99 -2.85 8.20 -25.41
C LYS A 99 -1.68 7.22 -25.22
N GLN A 100 -0.50 7.73 -24.90
CA GLN A 100 0.70 6.92 -24.71
C GLN A 100 0.57 6.05 -23.45
N LYS A 101 0.83 4.74 -23.62
CA LYS A 101 0.93 3.80 -22.50
C LYS A 101 2.14 4.14 -21.61
N VAL A 102 1.93 4.05 -20.31
CA VAL A 102 2.97 4.16 -19.30
C VAL A 102 3.77 2.85 -19.29
N PRO A 103 5.12 2.90 -19.29
CA PRO A 103 5.94 1.70 -19.23
C PRO A 103 5.69 0.88 -17.96
N ASN A 104 5.77 -0.46 -18.06
CA ASN A 104 5.56 -1.37 -16.93
C ASN A 104 6.52 -1.10 -15.76
N GLU A 105 7.76 -0.67 -16.04
CA GLU A 105 8.73 -0.30 -15.00
C GLU A 105 8.24 0.88 -14.14
N VAL A 106 7.55 1.84 -14.75
CA VAL A 106 6.97 2.98 -14.03
C VAL A 106 5.76 2.54 -13.22
N LEU A 107 4.91 1.64 -13.77
CA LEU A 107 3.81 1.04 -13.03
C LEU A 107 4.31 0.26 -11.80
N GLN A 108 5.42 -0.49 -11.96
CA GLN A 108 6.02 -1.22 -10.85
C GLN A 108 6.52 -0.29 -9.74
N LYS A 109 7.14 0.85 -10.09
CA LYS A 109 7.54 1.87 -9.11
C LYS A 109 6.34 2.39 -8.31
N ILE A 110 5.20 2.60 -8.96
CA ILE A 110 3.96 3.00 -8.29
C ILE A 110 3.52 1.91 -7.29
N PHE A 111 3.47 0.64 -7.71
CA PHE A 111 3.08 -0.45 -6.81
C PHE A 111 4.05 -0.66 -5.65
N ASN A 112 5.35 -0.50 -5.88
CA ASN A 112 6.34 -0.56 -4.80
C ASN A 112 6.09 0.54 -3.75
N ALA A 113 5.74 1.75 -4.18
CA ALA A 113 5.38 2.84 -3.27
C ALA A 113 4.04 2.58 -2.55
N MET A 114 3.03 2.08 -3.25
CA MET A 114 1.71 1.79 -2.65
C MET A 114 1.79 0.72 -1.55
N GLN A 115 2.71 -0.24 -1.70
CA GLN A 115 2.96 -1.30 -0.71
C GLN A 115 3.49 -0.79 0.63
N CYS A 116 4.00 0.45 0.69
CA CYS A 116 4.46 1.08 1.92
C CYS A 116 3.33 1.63 2.78
N ALA A 117 2.08 1.63 2.30
CA ALA A 117 0.93 2.10 3.08
C ALA A 117 0.70 1.21 4.32
N PRO A 118 0.53 1.80 5.52
CA PRO A 118 0.28 1.03 6.73
C PRO A 118 -1.12 0.40 6.70
N THR A 119 -1.23 -0.84 7.18
CA THR A 119 -2.51 -1.55 7.27
C THR A 119 -2.73 -2.17 8.65
N GLY A 120 -3.99 -2.31 9.04
CA GLY A 120 -4.37 -2.96 10.30
C GLY A 120 -3.80 -4.38 10.36
N ARG A 121 -3.13 -4.72 11.47
CA ARG A 121 -2.46 -6.02 11.66
C ARG A 121 -1.48 -6.41 10.53
N ASN A 122 -0.97 -5.44 9.76
CA ASN A 122 -0.12 -5.69 8.59
C ASN A 122 -0.76 -6.69 7.60
N MET A 123 -2.08 -6.67 7.45
CA MET A 123 -2.81 -7.63 6.60
C MET A 123 -2.52 -7.44 5.12
N ARG A 124 -2.29 -6.20 4.66
CA ARG A 124 -2.00 -5.86 3.26
C ARG A 124 -2.97 -6.54 2.29
N SER A 125 -4.27 -6.41 2.56
CA SER A 125 -5.34 -7.13 1.85
C SER A 125 -5.67 -6.53 0.48
N GLU A 126 -5.08 -5.38 0.16
CA GLU A 126 -5.24 -4.68 -1.10
C GLU A 126 -4.57 -5.46 -2.24
N SER A 127 -5.36 -5.74 -3.26
CA SER A 127 -4.95 -6.29 -4.54
C SER A 127 -5.15 -5.24 -5.62
N PHE A 128 -4.32 -5.34 -6.67
CA PHE A 128 -4.30 -4.39 -7.76
C PHE A 128 -4.49 -5.11 -9.08
N ALA A 129 -5.51 -4.72 -9.84
CA ALA A 129 -5.68 -5.14 -11.22
C ALA A 129 -5.35 -3.97 -12.16
N VAL A 130 -4.51 -4.23 -13.16
CA VAL A 130 -4.15 -3.25 -14.19
C VAL A 130 -4.74 -3.67 -15.52
N ILE A 131 -5.65 -2.85 -16.04
CA ILE A 131 -6.25 -3.06 -17.35
C ILE A 131 -5.64 -2.03 -18.30
N SER A 132 -4.97 -2.54 -19.34
CA SER A 132 -4.31 -1.73 -20.37
C SER A 132 -4.82 -2.07 -21.78
N ASP A 133 -5.71 -3.05 -21.88
CA ASP A 133 -6.36 -3.41 -23.12
C ASP A 133 -7.54 -2.48 -23.39
N LYS A 134 -7.58 -1.89 -24.58
CA LYS A 134 -8.54 -0.85 -24.91
C LYS A 134 -9.97 -1.39 -25.01
N GLU A 135 -10.14 -2.60 -25.54
CA GLU A 135 -11.46 -3.22 -25.69
C GLU A 135 -12.02 -3.60 -24.32
N GLN A 136 -11.22 -4.17 -23.43
CA GLN A 136 -11.62 -4.43 -22.04
C GLN A 136 -12.02 -3.15 -21.29
N LEU A 137 -11.26 -2.06 -21.46
CA LEU A 137 -11.61 -0.76 -20.86
C LEU A 137 -12.96 -0.24 -21.39
N LYS A 138 -13.21 -0.39 -22.69
CA LYS A 138 -14.44 0.04 -23.34
C LYS A 138 -15.64 -0.80 -22.91
N GLU A 139 -15.48 -2.11 -22.85
CA GLU A 139 -16.48 -3.04 -22.34
C GLU A 139 -16.88 -2.70 -20.91
N LEU A 140 -15.90 -2.55 -20.01
CA LEU A 140 -16.14 -2.18 -18.62
C LEU A 140 -16.78 -0.80 -18.49
N SER A 141 -16.34 0.18 -19.29
CA SER A 141 -16.95 1.51 -19.34
C SER A 141 -18.41 1.45 -19.77
N ASN A 142 -18.77 0.58 -20.72
CA ASN A 142 -20.15 0.44 -21.18
C ASN A 142 -21.03 -0.20 -20.10
N ALA A 143 -20.54 -1.25 -19.43
CA ALA A 143 -21.25 -1.90 -18.33
C ALA A 143 -21.53 -0.92 -17.16
N ILE A 144 -20.54 -0.08 -16.80
CA ILE A 144 -20.71 0.95 -15.76
C ILE A 144 -21.73 2.01 -16.17
N LYS A 145 -21.67 2.46 -17.43
CA LYS A 145 -22.65 3.43 -17.95
C LYS A 145 -24.06 2.87 -17.84
N GLU A 146 -24.28 1.65 -18.32
CA GLU A 146 -25.59 1.00 -18.28
C GLU A 146 -26.09 0.87 -16.84
N ALA A 147 -25.26 0.36 -15.92
CA ALA A 147 -25.64 0.18 -14.52
C ALA A 147 -26.01 1.50 -13.84
N LEU A 148 -25.22 2.56 -14.05
CA LEU A 148 -25.45 3.86 -13.41
C LEU A 148 -26.60 4.64 -14.04
N THR A 149 -26.82 4.54 -15.36
CA THR A 149 -27.95 5.19 -16.03
C THR A 149 -29.28 4.51 -15.67
N ASN A 150 -29.27 3.21 -15.42
CA ASN A 150 -30.46 2.46 -14.99
C ASN A 150 -30.72 2.54 -13.47
N ASP A 151 -29.84 3.20 -12.71
CA ASP A 151 -30.02 3.38 -11.27
C ASP A 151 -31.23 4.30 -10.99
N LYS A 152 -32.10 3.87 -10.08
CA LYS A 152 -33.37 4.59 -9.80
C LYS A 152 -33.16 5.93 -9.09
N ALA A 153 -32.08 6.09 -8.33
CA ALA A 153 -31.82 7.30 -7.57
C ALA A 153 -31.02 8.32 -8.40
N TRP A 154 -30.08 7.84 -9.22
CA TRP A 154 -29.09 8.69 -9.89
C TRP A 154 -29.05 8.59 -11.41
N GLY A 155 -29.91 7.76 -12.02
CA GLY A 155 -29.91 7.49 -13.46
C GLY A 155 -30.01 8.74 -14.34
N TRP A 156 -30.83 9.71 -13.93
CA TRP A 156 -30.99 10.99 -14.65
C TRP A 156 -29.67 11.79 -14.69
N LEU A 157 -28.95 11.86 -13.57
CA LEU A 157 -27.69 12.60 -13.45
C LEU A 157 -26.58 11.94 -14.27
N TYR A 158 -26.48 10.62 -14.21
CA TYR A 158 -25.43 9.89 -14.92
C TYR A 158 -25.72 9.72 -16.41
N GLY A 159 -26.98 9.60 -16.82
CA GLY A 159 -27.39 9.58 -18.22
C GLY A 159 -26.91 10.80 -18.99
N GLU A 160 -27.35 12.00 -18.58
CA GLU A 160 -26.94 13.25 -19.23
C GLU A 160 -25.42 13.45 -19.19
N ARG A 161 -24.79 13.12 -18.06
CA ARG A 161 -23.34 13.22 -17.90
C ARG A 161 -22.58 12.35 -18.91
N PHE A 162 -22.98 11.09 -19.08
CA PHE A 162 -22.29 10.18 -19.99
C PHE A 162 -22.55 10.50 -21.45
N GLU A 163 -23.74 10.99 -21.81
CA GLU A 163 -24.02 11.52 -23.14
C GLU A 163 -23.09 12.68 -23.49
N ASN A 164 -22.90 13.61 -22.56
CA ASN A 164 -22.00 14.74 -22.77
C ASN A 164 -20.53 14.32 -22.86
N LEU A 165 -20.07 13.39 -22.01
CA LEU A 165 -18.69 12.88 -22.07
C LEU A 165 -18.44 12.06 -23.34
N ALA A 166 -19.42 11.30 -23.83
CA ALA A 166 -19.29 10.50 -25.06
C ALA A 166 -19.11 11.34 -26.33
N LYS A 167 -19.44 12.64 -26.30
CA LYS A 167 -19.15 13.57 -27.40
C LYS A 167 -17.64 13.82 -27.57
N GLU A 168 -16.87 13.60 -26.52
CA GLU A 168 -15.46 13.97 -26.46
C GLU A 168 -14.51 12.79 -26.24
N PHE A 169 -14.99 11.75 -25.55
CA PHE A 169 -14.18 10.58 -25.18
C PHE A 169 -14.78 9.30 -25.76
N GLU A 170 -13.92 8.41 -26.25
CA GLU A 170 -14.33 7.08 -26.73
C GLU A 170 -14.72 6.15 -25.57
N ILE A 171 -14.05 6.30 -24.42
CA ILE A 171 -14.25 5.55 -23.18
C ILE A 171 -14.58 6.56 -22.07
N PRO A 172 -15.86 7.00 -21.98
CA PRO A 172 -16.24 8.18 -21.20
C PRO A 172 -16.02 8.05 -19.69
N VAL A 173 -16.18 6.85 -19.13
CA VAL A 173 -16.01 6.61 -17.69
C VAL A 173 -14.56 6.87 -17.26
N TYR A 174 -13.60 6.59 -18.14
CA TYR A 174 -12.17 6.67 -17.87
C TYR A 174 -11.45 7.79 -18.63
N PHE A 175 -12.18 8.66 -19.35
CA PHE A 175 -11.63 9.80 -20.10
C PHE A 175 -10.50 9.39 -21.07
N ASP A 176 -10.65 8.25 -21.73
CA ASP A 176 -9.64 7.65 -22.63
C ASP A 176 -8.27 7.38 -21.97
N ALA A 177 -8.25 7.11 -20.66
CA ALA A 177 -7.03 6.72 -19.96
C ALA A 177 -6.40 5.46 -20.60
N PRO A 178 -5.06 5.43 -20.80
CA PRO A 178 -4.38 4.28 -21.39
C PRO A 178 -4.27 3.08 -20.43
N HIS A 179 -4.44 3.32 -19.13
CA HIS A 179 -4.41 2.32 -18.07
C HIS A 179 -5.49 2.62 -17.04
N LEU A 180 -6.12 1.56 -16.54
CA LEU A 180 -6.97 1.59 -15.37
C LEU A 180 -6.33 0.74 -14.28
N ILE A 181 -6.15 1.31 -13.09
CA ILE A 181 -5.75 0.59 -11.88
C ILE A 181 -6.98 0.45 -11.02
N ILE A 182 -7.41 -0.78 -10.76
CA ILE A 182 -8.49 -1.11 -9.83
C ILE A 182 -7.85 -1.60 -8.55
N VAL A 183 -8.12 -0.90 -7.45
CA VAL A 183 -7.76 -1.31 -6.10
C VAL A 183 -8.95 -2.04 -5.51
N TYR A 184 -8.75 -3.27 -5.05
CA TYR A 184 -9.80 -4.06 -4.42
C TYR A 184 -9.23 -4.86 -3.25
N SER A 185 -10.07 -5.17 -2.26
CA SER A 185 -9.72 -6.09 -1.18
C SER A 185 -10.69 -7.26 -1.25
N GLN A 186 -10.16 -8.48 -1.11
CA GLN A 186 -11.05 -9.60 -0.81
C GLN A 186 -11.52 -9.42 0.62
N LEU A 187 -12.84 -9.36 0.81
CA LEU A 187 -13.40 -9.50 2.15
C LEU A 187 -13.14 -10.94 2.55
N SER A 188 -12.27 -11.14 3.53
CA SER A 188 -12.07 -12.44 4.16
C SER A 188 -13.40 -12.86 4.78
N THR A 189 -14.12 -13.76 4.11
CA THR A 189 -15.24 -14.53 4.68
C THR A 189 -14.76 -15.44 5.78
#